data_AF-A0A1F9EE95-F1
#
_entry.id   AF-A0A1F9EE95-F1
#
_cell.length_a   1.000
_cell.length_b   1.000
_cell.length_c   1.000
_cell.angle_alpha   90.00
_cell.angle_beta   90.00
_cell.angle_gamma   90.00
#
_symmetry.space_group_name_H-M   'P 1'
#
loop_
_entity.id
_entity.type
_entity.pdbx_description
1 polymer ?
#
loop_
_entity_poly.entity_id
_entity_poly.type
_entity_poly.pdbx_seq_one_letter_code
_entity_poly.pdbx_strand_id
1 'polypeptide(L)'
;MTKVSARNMFIVATVVVTVVFLYLTYLSHLVMPFHAQPGTISAQVAHGKQVWERHACIDCHTLLGEGAYYAPELGNVIARRGEAFVRTVLETAAVQGWGTTRKMPQFDLSKEDITDLVEFFKWMGKVDTQNWPPNIEG
;
A
#
# COMPACT_ATOMS: atom_id res chain seq x y z
N MET A 1 9.97 -43.01 -15.57
CA MET A 1 9.86 -42.58 -14.17
C MET A 1 8.85 -43.49 -13.46
N THR A 2 9.16 -44.02 -12.27
CA THR A 2 8.22 -44.91 -11.54
C THR A 2 7.25 -44.11 -10.67
N LYS A 3 6.08 -44.67 -10.34
CA LYS A 3 5.08 -44.03 -9.46
C LYS A 3 5.67 -43.59 -8.11
N VAL A 4 6.57 -44.40 -7.55
CA VAL A 4 7.28 -44.12 -6.29
C VAL A 4 8.27 -42.98 -6.45
N SER A 5 9.05 -42.95 -7.53
CA SER A 5 10.00 -41.87 -7.82
C SER A 5 9.29 -40.53 -8.02
N ALA A 6 8.17 -40.53 -8.76
CA ALA A 6 7.35 -39.33 -8.96
C ALA A 6 6.76 -38.80 -7.63
N ARG A 7 6.22 -39.69 -6.80
CA ARG A 7 5.68 -39.35 -5.48
C ARG A 7 6.75 -38.75 -4.56
N ASN A 8 7.91 -39.38 -4.47
CA ASN A 8 8.97 -38.92 -3.59
C ASN A 8 9.53 -37.57 -4.06
N MET A 9 9.67 -37.37 -5.38
CA MET A 9 10.07 -36.08 -5.95
C MET A 9 9.08 -34.97 -5.57
N PHE A 10 7.77 -35.23 -5.70
CA PHE A 10 6.74 -34.25 -5.31
C PHE A 10 6.82 -33.90 -3.82
N ILE A 11 6.88 -34.91 -2.94
CA ILE A 11 6.96 -34.69 -1.48
C ILE A 11 8.21 -33.89 -1.11
N VAL A 12 9.37 -34.27 -1.63
CA VAL A 12 10.63 -33.57 -1.35
C VAL A 12 10.57 -32.13 -1.85
N ALA A 13 10.09 -31.91 -3.08
CA ALA A 13 9.95 -30.57 -3.64
C ALA A 13 8.99 -29.71 -2.79
N THR A 14 7.83 -30.25 -2.40
CA THR A 14 6.89 -29.55 -1.51
C THR A 14 7.54 -29.18 -0.18
N VAL A 15 8.21 -30.13 0.48
CA VAL A 15 8.87 -29.87 1.77
C VAL A 15 9.94 -28.78 1.61
N VAL A 16 10.77 -28.86 0.58
CA VAL A 16 11.83 -27.87 0.33
C VAL A 16 11.22 -26.48 0.08
N VAL A 17 10.23 -26.37 -0.80
CA VAL A 17 9.58 -25.09 -1.12
C VAL A 17 8.89 -24.51 0.13
N THR A 18 8.20 -25.35 0.92
CA THR A 18 7.57 -24.92 2.17
C THR A 18 8.60 -24.42 3.18
N VAL A 19 9.73 -25.12 3.36
CA VAL A 19 10.79 -24.70 4.28
C VAL A 19 11.41 -23.36 3.81
N VAL A 20 11.69 -23.22 2.51
CA VAL A 20 12.21 -21.95 1.95
C VAL A 20 11.22 -20.82 2.15
N PHE A 21 9.92 -21.04 1.88
CA PHE A 21 8.89 -20.04 2.11
C PHE A 21 8.83 -19.59 3.57
N LEU A 22 8.78 -20.54 4.51
CA LEU A 22 8.75 -20.23 5.95
C LEU A 22 10.00 -19.46 6.40
N TYR A 23 11.18 -19.82 5.87
CA TYR A 23 12.43 -19.12 6.15
C TYR A 23 12.39 -17.67 5.65
N LEU A 24 11.94 -17.43 4.41
CA LEU A 24 11.81 -16.09 3.84
C LEU A 24 10.76 -15.25 4.58
N THR A 25 9.64 -15.85 4.97
CA THR A 25 8.62 -15.18 5.80
C THR A 25 9.20 -14.75 7.15
N TYR A 26 9.91 -15.65 7.83
CA TYR A 26 10.56 -15.33 9.11
C TYR A 26 11.58 -14.19 8.94
N LEU A 27 12.42 -14.26 7.92
CA LEU A 27 13.39 -13.20 7.62
C LEU A 27 12.70 -11.87 7.32
N SER A 28 11.61 -11.87 6.55
CA SER A 28 10.83 -10.67 6.26
C SER A 28 10.31 -10.02 7.54
N HIS A 29 9.73 -10.80 8.47
CA HIS A 29 9.25 -10.26 9.75
C HIS A 29 10.35 -9.67 10.64
N LEU A 30 11.57 -10.19 10.56
CA LEU A 30 12.71 -9.62 11.28
C LEU A 30 13.17 -8.29 10.69
N VAL A 31 13.10 -8.13 9.37
CA VAL A 31 13.64 -6.96 8.65
C VAL A 31 12.62 -5.82 8.53
N MET A 32 11.32 -6.13 8.38
CA MET A 32 10.24 -5.15 8.17
C MET A 32 10.20 -4.00 9.19
N PRO A 33 10.39 -4.21 10.52
CA PRO A 33 10.35 -3.12 11.49
C PRO A 33 11.41 -2.03 11.25
N PHE A 34 12.55 -2.38 10.64
CA PHE A 34 13.60 -1.42 10.33
C PHE A 34 13.21 -0.49 9.17
N HIS A 35 12.44 -0.99 8.20
CA HIS A 35 11.99 -0.20 7.06
C HIS A 35 10.71 0.59 7.35
N ALA A 36 9.73 -0.03 8.02
CA ALA A 36 8.43 0.58 8.29
C ALA A 36 8.40 1.46 9.54
N GLN A 37 9.37 1.32 10.46
CA GLN A 37 9.43 2.06 11.73
C GLN A 37 8.08 2.09 12.49
N PRO A 38 7.52 0.91 12.85
CA PRO A 38 6.17 0.81 13.40
C PRO A 38 5.96 1.59 14.72
N GLY A 39 7.02 1.93 15.45
CA GLY A 39 6.96 2.79 16.63
C GLY A 39 6.54 4.25 16.35
N THR A 40 6.45 4.65 15.08
CA THR A 40 5.99 5.99 14.65
C THR A 40 4.51 6.03 14.28
N ILE A 41 3.80 4.89 14.35
CA ILE A 41 2.37 4.80 14.05
C ILE A 41 1.60 5.43 15.22
N SER A 42 1.01 6.60 14.98
CA SER A 42 0.08 7.25 15.91
C SER A 42 -1.34 6.69 15.77
N ALA A 43 -2.23 7.07 16.69
CA ALA A 43 -3.65 6.74 16.59
C ALA A 43 -4.27 7.26 15.28
N GLN A 44 -3.87 8.45 14.83
CA GLN A 44 -4.31 9.05 13.56
C GLN A 44 -3.84 8.25 12.35
N VAL A 45 -2.58 7.81 12.33
CA VAL A 45 -2.05 6.96 11.24
C VAL A 45 -2.82 5.63 11.18
N ALA A 46 -3.05 5.01 12.34
CA ALA A 46 -3.80 3.77 12.44
C ALA A 46 -5.25 3.93 11.97
N HIS A 47 -5.91 5.02 12.37
CA HIS A 47 -7.28 5.33 11.95
C HIS A 47 -7.35 5.65 10.45
N GLY A 48 -6.42 6.46 9.91
CA GLY A 48 -6.34 6.74 8.48
C GLY A 48 -6.18 5.48 7.63
N LYS A 49 -5.38 4.51 8.08
CA LYS A 49 -5.31 3.19 7.44
C LYS A 49 -6.67 2.47 7.45
N GLN A 50 -7.40 2.51 8.55
CA GLN A 50 -8.75 1.91 8.62
C GLN A 50 -9.73 2.61 7.67
N VAL A 51 -9.64 3.93 7.52
CA VAL A 51 -10.45 4.68 6.55
C VAL A 51 -10.12 4.25 5.12
N TRP A 52 -8.84 4.11 4.78
CA TRP A 52 -8.36 3.61 3.49
C TRP A 52 -8.95 2.23 3.16
N GLU A 53 -8.94 1.31 4.14
CA GLU A 53 -9.47 -0.05 3.98
C GLU A 53 -11.00 -0.07 3.92
N ARG A 54 -11.68 0.71 4.77
CA ARG A 54 -13.15 0.76 4.84
C ARG A 54 -13.78 1.24 3.53
N HIS A 55 -13.12 2.17 2.84
CA HIS A 55 -13.60 2.73 1.58
C HIS A 55 -12.99 2.06 0.35
N ALA A 56 -12.28 0.94 0.54
CA ALA A 56 -11.66 0.15 -0.53
C ALA A 56 -10.86 1.01 -1.52
N CYS A 57 -10.12 2.00 -1.02
CA CYS A 57 -9.38 2.92 -1.88
C CYS A 57 -8.36 2.20 -2.78
N ILE A 58 -7.88 1.03 -2.33
CA ILE A 58 -7.00 0.13 -3.07
C ILE A 58 -7.64 -0.48 -4.34
N ASP A 59 -8.97 -0.50 -4.45
CA ASP A 59 -9.67 -0.99 -5.66
C ASP A 59 -9.49 -0.04 -6.85
N CYS A 60 -9.06 1.20 -6.60
CA CYS A 60 -8.75 2.18 -7.63
C CYS A 60 -7.27 2.58 -7.63
N HIS A 61 -6.66 2.73 -6.46
CA HIS A 61 -5.30 3.20 -6.29
C HIS A 61 -4.34 2.08 -5.95
N THR A 62 -3.05 2.29 -6.22
CA THR A 62 -2.00 1.50 -5.60
C THR A 62 -1.44 2.18 -4.35
N LEU A 63 -0.94 1.37 -3.42
CA LEU A 63 -0.16 1.78 -2.28
C LEU A 63 1.08 0.89 -2.17
N LEU A 64 2.27 1.47 -2.30
CA LEU A 64 3.54 0.75 -2.40
C LEU A 64 3.57 -0.29 -3.53
N GLY A 65 2.91 0.01 -4.65
CA GLY A 65 2.85 -0.86 -5.84
C GLY A 65 1.76 -1.93 -5.79
N GLU A 66 1.04 -2.06 -4.67
CA GLU A 66 -0.06 -3.02 -4.51
C GLU A 66 -1.42 -2.34 -4.64
N GLY A 67 -2.31 -2.90 -5.46
CA GLY A 67 -3.67 -2.41 -5.67
C GLY A 67 -4.05 -2.31 -7.15
N ALA A 68 -4.93 -1.37 -7.49
CA ALA A 68 -5.40 -1.15 -8.85
C ALA A 68 -4.71 0.03 -9.55
N TYR A 69 -4.64 -0.05 -10.88
CA TYR A 69 -4.02 0.96 -11.75
C TYR A 69 -5.03 1.91 -12.41
N TYR A 70 -6.23 2.01 -11.84
CA TYR A 70 -7.25 2.94 -12.30
C TYR A 70 -6.91 4.38 -11.90
N ALA A 71 -6.32 4.56 -10.72
CA ALA A 71 -5.89 5.83 -10.19
C ALA A 71 -4.42 5.76 -9.74
N PRO A 72 -3.74 6.90 -9.53
CA PRO A 72 -2.30 6.91 -9.27
C PRO A 72 -1.91 6.30 -7.92
N GLU A 73 -0.66 5.83 -7.83
CA GLU A 73 0.01 5.41 -6.58
C GLU A 73 -0.04 6.50 -5.51
N LEU A 74 -0.30 6.13 -4.24
CA LEU A 74 -0.45 7.09 -3.15
C LEU A 74 0.67 7.12 -2.11
N GLY A 75 1.60 6.16 -2.13
CA GLY A 75 2.68 6.04 -1.14
C GLY A 75 3.54 7.29 -1.02
N ASN A 76 3.77 8.00 -2.12
CA ASN A 76 4.52 9.26 -2.14
C ASN A 76 3.66 10.49 -2.48
N VAL A 77 2.32 10.39 -2.40
CA VAL A 77 1.41 11.44 -2.91
C VAL A 77 1.60 12.79 -2.23
N ILE A 78 1.91 12.79 -0.93
CA ILE A 78 2.14 14.02 -0.18
C ILE A 78 3.39 14.75 -0.71
N ALA A 79 4.48 14.03 -0.98
CA ALA A 79 5.67 14.62 -1.59
C ALA A 79 5.40 15.06 -3.03
N ARG A 80 4.63 14.28 -3.79
CA ARG A 80 4.35 14.50 -5.21
C ARG A 80 3.38 15.66 -5.50
N ARG A 81 2.36 15.87 -4.65
CA ARG A 81 1.26 16.83 -4.91
C ARG A 81 1.02 17.82 -3.78
N GLY A 82 1.55 17.56 -2.57
CA GLY A 82 1.33 18.39 -1.40
C GLY A 82 0.04 18.08 -0.65
N GLU A 83 0.04 18.35 0.66
CA GLU A 83 -1.09 18.06 1.55
C GLU A 83 -2.38 18.80 1.17
N ALA A 84 -2.29 20.09 0.84
CA ALA A 84 -3.47 20.90 0.50
C ALA A 84 -4.22 20.37 -0.74
N PHE A 85 -3.46 19.84 -1.71
CA PHE A 85 -4.04 19.19 -2.89
C PHE A 85 -4.78 17.92 -2.48
N VAL A 86 -4.13 17.04 -1.71
CA VAL A 86 -4.71 15.77 -1.27
C VAL A 86 -5.98 15.99 -0.45
N ARG A 87 -5.98 16.96 0.47
CA ARG A 87 -7.17 17.35 1.24
C ARG A 87 -8.31 17.78 0.33
N THR A 88 -8.04 18.69 -0.61
CA THR A 88 -9.06 19.15 -1.57
C THR A 88 -9.67 17.99 -2.35
N VAL A 89 -8.86 17.04 -2.83
CA VAL A 89 -9.35 15.87 -3.56
C VAL A 89 -10.21 14.97 -2.67
N LEU A 90 -9.81 14.72 -1.43
CA LEU A 90 -10.60 13.93 -0.47
C LEU A 90 -11.93 14.60 -0.10
N GLU A 91 -11.95 15.93 0.01
CA GLU A 91 -13.15 16.70 0.37
C GLU A 91 -14.14 16.81 -0.80
N THR A 92 -13.65 16.96 -2.02
CA THR A 92 -14.49 17.34 -3.17
C THR A 92 -14.66 16.25 -4.20
N ALA A 93 -13.84 15.19 -4.14
CA ALA A 93 -13.65 14.22 -5.22
C ALA A 93 -13.31 14.89 -6.59
N ALA A 94 -12.86 16.15 -6.57
CA ALA A 94 -12.61 16.92 -7.78
C ALA A 94 -11.22 16.60 -8.33
N VAL A 95 -11.16 15.59 -9.19
CA VAL A 95 -9.99 15.30 -10.05
C VAL A 95 -10.25 15.74 -11.50
N GLN A 96 -11.35 16.47 -11.74
CA GLN A 96 -11.72 16.95 -13.07
C GLN A 96 -10.64 17.91 -13.61
N GLY A 97 -10.12 17.62 -14.81
CA GLY A 97 -9.15 18.50 -15.50
C GLY A 97 -7.91 17.82 -16.05
N TRP A 98 -7.72 16.52 -15.82
CA TRP A 98 -6.49 15.79 -16.18
C TRP A 98 -6.60 15.05 -17.53
N GLY A 99 -7.58 15.40 -18.37
CA GLY A 99 -7.84 14.73 -19.66
C GLY A 99 -8.34 13.28 -19.54
N THR A 100 -8.65 12.83 -18.33
CA THR A 100 -9.15 11.47 -18.06
C THR A 100 -10.66 11.50 -17.81
N THR A 101 -11.36 10.47 -18.29
CA THR A 101 -12.78 10.21 -17.96
C THR A 101 -12.95 9.55 -16.59
N ARG A 102 -11.84 9.21 -15.91
CA ARG A 102 -11.84 8.52 -14.63
C ARG A 102 -12.24 9.49 -13.52
N LYS A 103 -13.14 9.03 -12.65
CA LYS A 103 -13.69 9.84 -11.55
C LYS A 103 -13.53 9.08 -10.24
N MET A 104 -12.98 9.76 -9.24
CA MET A 104 -13.05 9.29 -7.87
C MET A 104 -14.48 9.49 -7.36
N PRO A 105 -15.13 8.48 -6.75
CA PRO A 105 -16.40 8.67 -6.07
C PRO A 105 -16.28 9.67 -4.92
N GLN A 106 -17.37 10.35 -4.60
CA GLN A 106 -17.46 11.08 -3.34
C GLN A 106 -17.83 10.08 -2.24
N PHE A 107 -17.05 10.08 -1.15
CA PHE A 107 -17.19 9.16 -0.03
C PHE A 107 -17.79 9.84 1.22
N ASP A 108 -18.04 11.15 1.16
CA ASP A 108 -18.62 11.94 2.27
C ASP A 108 -17.83 11.77 3.58
N LEU A 109 -16.51 11.74 3.46
CA LEU A 109 -15.59 11.54 4.59
C LEU A 109 -15.73 12.67 5.62
N SER A 110 -15.64 12.31 6.90
CA SER A 110 -15.60 13.32 7.96
C SER A 110 -14.28 14.10 7.94
N LYS A 111 -14.25 15.28 8.57
CA LYS A 111 -13.01 16.08 8.70
C LYS A 111 -11.90 15.33 9.45
N GLU A 112 -12.29 14.46 10.38
CA GLU A 112 -11.39 13.58 11.12
C GLU A 112 -10.81 12.52 10.19
N ASP A 113 -11.65 11.80 9.42
CA ASP A 113 -11.21 10.80 8.45
C ASP A 113 -10.22 11.37 7.43
N ILE A 114 -10.51 12.57 6.91
CA ILE A 114 -9.63 13.25 5.94
C ILE A 114 -8.29 13.61 6.57
N THR A 115 -8.30 14.10 7.81
CA THR A 115 -7.08 14.46 8.53
C THR A 115 -6.22 13.23 8.80
N ASP A 116 -6.84 12.15 9.24
CA ASP A 116 -6.16 10.91 9.56
C ASP A 116 -5.66 10.17 8.32
N LEU A 117 -6.40 10.19 7.20
CA LEU A 117 -5.92 9.71 5.90
C LEU A 117 -4.68 10.47 5.44
N VAL A 118 -4.66 11.79 5.60
CA VAL A 118 -3.50 12.61 5.24
C VAL A 118 -2.29 12.26 6.12
N GLU A 119 -2.49 12.08 7.43
CA GLU A 119 -1.41 11.63 8.33
C GLU A 119 -0.93 10.22 7.98
N PHE A 120 -1.84 9.32 7.60
CA PHE A 120 -1.49 8.01 7.07
C PHE A 120 -0.63 8.13 5.81
N PHE A 121 -1.01 8.94 4.81
CA PHE A 121 -0.19 9.12 3.60
C PHE A 121 1.15 9.79 3.86
N LYS A 122 1.24 10.72 4.84
CA LYS A 122 2.51 11.27 5.30
C LYS A 122 3.41 10.21 5.91
N TRP A 123 2.83 9.30 6.68
CA TRP A 123 3.55 8.18 7.29
C TRP A 123 4.02 7.19 6.20
N MET A 124 3.15 6.83 5.25
CA MET A 124 3.49 5.97 4.12
C MET A 124 4.68 6.51 3.32
N GLY A 125 4.74 7.82 3.08
CA GLY A 125 5.86 8.45 2.37
C GLY A 125 7.19 8.47 3.12
N LYS A 126 7.22 8.03 4.38
CA LYS A 126 8.46 7.91 5.19
C LYS A 126 8.94 6.46 5.32
N VAL A 127 8.16 5.48 4.87
CA VAL A 127 8.57 4.08 4.85
C VAL A 127 9.77 3.95 3.92
N ASP A 128 10.83 3.26 4.38
CA ASP A 128 11.99 2.98 3.55
C ASP A 128 11.66 1.89 2.53
N THR A 129 11.43 2.33 1.30
CA THR A 129 11.07 1.52 0.14
C THR A 129 12.28 1.18 -0.73
N GLN A 130 13.51 1.31 -0.23
CA GLN A 130 14.75 0.93 -0.94
C GLN A 130 14.91 1.64 -2.30
N ASN A 131 14.64 2.95 -2.35
CA ASN A 131 14.67 3.80 -3.55
C ASN A 131 13.56 3.53 -4.57
N TRP A 132 12.46 2.91 -4.15
CA TRP A 132 11.22 2.86 -4.93
C TRP A 132 10.23 3.94 -4.46
N PRO A 133 9.44 4.60 -5.33
CA PRO A 133 9.52 4.54 -6.78
C PRO A 133 10.82 5.20 -7.30
N PRO A 134 11.30 4.79 -8.49
CA PRO A 134 12.56 5.31 -9.07
C PRO A 134 12.51 6.81 -9.39
N ASN A 135 11.31 7.41 -9.41
CA ASN A 135 11.10 8.83 -9.60
C ASN A 135 9.87 9.31 -8.80
N ILE A 136 9.69 10.63 -8.67
CA ILE A 136 8.61 11.22 -7.85
C ILE A 136 7.20 10.96 -8.41
N GLU A 137 7.04 10.67 -9.70
CA GLU A 137 5.74 10.40 -10.31
C GLU A 137 5.26 8.96 -10.09
N GLY A 138 6.16 8.04 -9.71
CA GLY A 138 5.90 6.60 -9.68
C GLY A 138 6.79 5.86 -10.67
#